data_AF-A0A3M6UQ26-F1
#
_entry.id   AF-A0A3M6UQ26-F1
#
_cell.length_a   1.000
_cell.length_b   1.000
_cell.length_c   1.000
_cell.angle_alpha   90.00
_cell.angle_beta   90.00
_cell.angle_gamma   90.00
#
_symmetry.space_group_name_H-M   'P 1'
#
loop_
_entity.id
_entity.type
_entity.pdbx_description
1 polymer ?
#
loop_
_entity_poly.entity_id
_entity_poly.type
_entity_poly.pdbx_seq_one_letter_code
_entity_poly.pdbx_strand_id
1 'polypeptide(L)'
;SGIPDPPRMSKAMVEQKQKERKFLEQLLDGKKVENYTIPVPIKAELRKYQQDGVNWLAFLNRYKLHGILCDDMGLGKTLQSICIIAGDHHEKATVYKVQYSTPRQRIQSG
;
A
#
# COMPACT_ATOMS: atom_id res chain seq x y z
N SER A 1 -26.09 5.14 2.47
CA SER A 1 -26.76 5.83 1.36
C SER A 1 -26.12 7.19 1.19
N GLY A 2 -25.27 7.35 0.17
CA GLY A 2 -24.42 8.54 0.01
C GLY A 2 -25.08 9.60 -0.87
N ILE A 3 -24.84 10.87 -0.54
CA ILE A 3 -25.31 12.06 -1.27
C ILE A 3 -24.99 11.92 -2.77
N PRO A 4 -25.96 12.10 -3.68
CA PRO A 4 -25.73 12.05 -5.13
C PRO A 4 -24.65 13.06 -5.55
N ASP A 5 -23.87 12.70 -6.56
CA ASP A 5 -22.87 13.60 -7.13
C ASP A 5 -23.54 14.87 -7.71
N PRO A 6 -23.11 16.09 -7.31
CA PRO A 6 -23.66 17.32 -7.86
C PRO A 6 -23.43 17.39 -9.38
N PRO A 7 -24.37 17.97 -10.16
CA PRO A 7 -24.40 17.86 -11.63
C PRO A 7 -23.29 18.62 -12.40
N ARG A 8 -22.13 18.91 -11.79
CA ARG A 8 -21.02 19.64 -12.44
C ARG A 8 -19.62 19.18 -12.01
N MET A 9 -19.38 17.89 -11.79
CA MET A 9 -18.03 17.37 -11.55
C MET A 9 -17.33 16.96 -12.85
N SER A 10 -16.07 17.39 -13.03
CA SER A 10 -15.22 16.88 -14.11
C SER A 10 -14.86 15.41 -13.87
N LYS A 11 -14.47 14.67 -14.91
CA LYS A 11 -14.03 13.26 -14.77
C LYS A 11 -12.90 13.10 -13.73
N ALA A 12 -11.98 14.05 -13.69
CA ALA A 12 -10.88 14.07 -12.71
C ALA A 12 -11.38 14.23 -11.26
N MET A 13 -12.37 15.10 -11.03
CA MET A 13 -12.96 15.29 -9.70
C MET A 13 -13.72 14.04 -9.22
N VAL A 14 -14.41 13.36 -10.13
CA VAL A 14 -15.09 12.09 -9.81
C VAL A 14 -14.08 11.03 -9.38
N GLU A 15 -12.97 10.88 -10.12
CA GLU A 15 -11.92 9.93 -9.76
C GLU A 15 -11.25 10.27 -8.41
N GLN A 16 -10.98 11.55 -8.17
CA GLN A 16 -10.43 12.01 -6.90
C GLN A 16 -11.38 11.72 -5.73
N LYS A 17 -12.67 12.06 -5.87
CA LYS A 17 -13.70 11.75 -4.88
C LYS A 17 -13.79 10.25 -4.59
N GLN A 18 -13.67 9.40 -5.61
CA GLN A 18 -13.65 7.95 -5.44
C GLN A 18 -12.42 7.48 -4.65
N LYS A 19 -11.24 8.02 -4.93
CA LYS A 19 -10.00 7.72 -4.19
C LYS A 19 -10.11 8.13 -2.72
N GLU A 20 -10.60 9.33 -2.45
CA GLU A 20 -10.82 9.84 -1.08
C GLU A 20 -11.85 9.00 -0.33
N ARG A 21 -12.97 8.67 -0.98
CA ARG A 21 -13.99 7.81 -0.40
C ARG A 21 -13.45 6.43 -0.05
N LYS A 22 -12.67 5.82 -0.96
CA LYS A 22 -12.04 4.52 -0.73
C LYS A 22 -11.05 4.57 0.45
N PHE A 23 -10.26 5.63 0.54
CA PHE A 23 -9.38 5.87 1.68
C PHE A 23 -10.16 5.94 2.99
N LEU A 24 -11.23 6.76 3.04
CA LEU A 24 -12.05 6.91 4.25
C LEU A 24 -12.76 5.61 4.63
N GLU A 25 -13.27 4.85 3.65
CA GLU A 25 -13.90 3.56 3.90
C GLU A 25 -12.93 2.55 4.54
N GLN A 26 -11.67 2.53 4.10
CA GLN A 26 -10.62 1.69 4.68
C GLN A 26 -10.11 2.19 6.04
N LEU A 27 -10.05 3.51 6.23
CA LEU A 27 -9.64 4.13 7.48
C LEU A 27 -10.65 3.89 8.61
N LEU A 28 -11.95 4.00 8.29
CA LEU A 28 -13.04 3.83 9.26
C LEU A 28 -13.33 2.36 9.56
N ASP A 29 -13.03 1.46 8.63
CA ASP A 29 -13.22 0.02 8.80
C ASP A 29 -11.99 -0.74 8.26
N GLY A 30 -11.06 -1.05 9.17
CA GLY A 30 -9.82 -1.75 8.84
C GLY A 30 -10.03 -3.13 8.20
N LYS A 31 -11.22 -3.74 8.32
CA LYS A 31 -11.54 -5.01 7.64
C LYS A 31 -11.74 -4.85 6.13
N LYS A 32 -11.94 -3.61 5.66
CA LYS A 32 -12.08 -3.28 4.23
C LYS A 32 -10.76 -2.94 3.57
N VAL A 33 -9.66 -2.97 4.31
CA VAL A 33 -8.32 -2.77 3.73
C VAL A 33 -8.06 -3.85 2.68
N GLU A 34 -7.41 -3.43 1.60
CA GLU A 34 -7.07 -4.32 0.51
C GLU A 34 -5.99 -5.31 0.90
N ASN A 35 -6.08 -6.51 0.30
CA ASN A 35 -5.03 -7.51 0.44
C ASN A 35 -3.70 -6.98 -0.12
N TYR A 36 -2.65 -7.17 0.66
CA TYR A 36 -1.28 -6.90 0.26
C TYR A 36 -0.55 -8.20 -0.05
N THR A 37 -0.19 -8.38 -1.32
CA THR A 37 0.67 -9.47 -1.76
C THR A 37 2.12 -9.07 -1.52
N ILE A 38 2.81 -9.79 -0.64
CA ILE A 38 4.22 -9.53 -0.33
C ILE A 38 5.04 -9.87 -1.59
N PRO A 39 5.79 -8.91 -2.17
CA PRO A 39 6.46 -9.10 -3.46
C PRO A 39 7.79 -9.87 -3.35
N VAL A 40 8.15 -10.32 -2.15
CA VAL A 40 9.38 -11.05 -1.86
C VAL A 40 9.07 -12.41 -1.24
N PRO A 41 9.87 -13.45 -1.54
CA PRO A 41 9.68 -14.75 -0.91
C PRO A 41 10.00 -14.66 0.59
N ILE A 42 9.01 -15.00 1.42
CA ILE A 42 9.17 -15.15 2.87
C ILE A 42 9.09 -16.64 3.20
N LYS A 43 10.09 -17.17 3.90
CA LYS A 43 10.12 -18.59 4.34
C LYS A 43 9.23 -18.82 5.57
N ALA A 44 7.96 -18.42 5.48
CA ALA A 44 6.97 -18.61 6.51
C ALA A 44 5.57 -18.55 5.89
N GLU A 45 4.63 -19.27 6.49
CA GLU A 45 3.21 -19.16 6.16
C GLU A 45 2.53 -18.20 7.14
N LEU A 46 1.87 -17.17 6.60
CA LEU A 46 1.10 -16.24 7.43
C LEU A 46 -0.26 -16.85 7.75
N ARG A 47 -0.62 -16.85 9.04
CA ARG A 47 -2.00 -17.09 9.45
C ARG A 47 -2.88 -15.92 9.02
N LYS A 48 -4.19 -16.15 8.88
CA LYS A 48 -5.14 -15.12 8.42
C LYS A 48 -5.00 -13.79 9.16
N TYR A 49 -4.97 -13.82 10.50
CA TYR A 49 -4.82 -12.60 11.31
C TYR A 49 -3.47 -11.88 11.11
N GLN A 50 -2.41 -12.62 10.78
CA GLN A 50 -1.11 -12.01 10.48
C GLN A 50 -1.13 -11.35 9.11
N GLN A 51 -1.79 -11.97 8.12
CA GLN A 51 -2.03 -11.36 6.82
C GLN A 51 -2.90 -10.11 6.97
N ASP A 52 -3.94 -10.14 7.80
CA ASP A 52 -4.78 -8.97 8.09
C ASP A 52 -3.95 -7.82 8.70
N GLY A 53 -3.04 -8.13 9.64
CA GLY A 53 -2.10 -7.16 10.20
C GLY A 53 -1.11 -6.59 9.15
N VAL A 54 -0.58 -7.44 8.27
CA VAL A 54 0.27 -6.99 7.14
C VAL A 54 -0.51 -6.12 6.17
N ASN A 55 -1.76 -6.47 5.83
CA ASN A 55 -2.64 -5.66 4.99
C ASN A 55 -2.85 -4.27 5.61
N TRP A 56 -3.12 -4.21 6.91
CA TRP A 56 -3.26 -2.94 7.65
C TRP A 56 -1.99 -2.09 7.59
N LEU A 57 -0.82 -2.68 7.84
CA LEU A 57 0.46 -1.97 7.77
C LEU A 57 0.76 -1.47 6.34
N ALA A 58 0.40 -2.26 5.31
CA ALA A 58 0.52 -1.85 3.92
C ALA A 58 -0.39 -0.67 3.57
N PHE A 59 -1.62 -0.64 4.10
CA PHE A 59 -2.51 0.50 3.99
C PHE A 59 -1.88 1.76 4.60
N LEU A 60 -1.35 1.68 5.83
CA LEU A 60 -0.68 2.80 6.46
C LEU A 60 0.50 3.32 5.61
N ASN A 61 1.36 2.42 5.12
CA ASN A 61 2.51 2.79 4.28
C ASN A 61 2.08 3.44 2.93
N ARG A 62 1.02 2.92 2.31
CA ARG A 62 0.45 3.45 1.06
C ARG A 62 -0.01 4.89 1.21
N TYR A 63 -0.67 5.20 2.33
CA TYR A 63 -1.21 6.53 2.62
C TYR A 63 -0.30 7.41 3.48
N LYS A 64 0.97 7.00 3.69
CA LYS A 64 1.97 7.75 4.48
C LYS A 64 1.53 8.05 5.91
N LEU A 65 0.79 7.12 6.49
CA LEU A 65 0.35 7.13 7.87
C LEU A 65 1.30 6.31 8.75
N HIS A 66 1.23 6.57 10.05
CA HIS A 66 1.94 5.81 11.08
C HIS A 66 0.91 5.22 12.04
N GLY A 67 1.25 4.08 12.65
CA GLY A 67 0.37 3.40 13.58
C GLY A 67 1.15 2.45 14.47
N ILE A 68 0.46 1.88 15.46
CA ILE A 68 1.04 0.95 16.42
C ILE A 68 0.44 -0.44 16.17
N LEU A 69 1.28 -1.45 16.09
CA LEU A 69 0.85 -2.85 16.00
C LEU A 69 0.71 -3.43 17.42
N CYS A 70 -0.51 -3.35 17.95
CA CYS A 70 -0.84 -3.71 19.34
C CYS A 70 -1.42 -5.13 19.49
N ASP A 71 -1.08 -6.07 18.61
CA ASP A 71 -1.50 -7.46 18.76
C ASP A 71 -1.03 -8.07 20.09
N ASP A 72 -1.74 -9.07 20.60
CA ASP A 72 -1.33 -9.83 21.78
C ASP A 72 0.06 -10.45 21.61
N MET A 73 0.69 -10.74 22.75
CA MET A 73 1.97 -11.45 22.79
C MET A 73 1.85 -12.82 22.13
N GLY A 74 2.88 -13.23 21.38
CA GLY A 74 2.88 -14.51 20.67
C GLY A 74 2.18 -14.52 19.31
N LEU A 75 1.46 -13.46 18.92
CA LEU A 75 0.80 -13.39 17.60
C LEU A 75 1.76 -13.12 16.42
N GLY A 76 3.06 -12.97 16.68
CA GLY A 76 4.07 -12.86 15.63
C GLY A 76 4.19 -11.47 15.00
N LYS A 77 4.07 -10.40 15.80
CA LYS A 77 4.27 -9.01 15.37
C LYS A 77 5.57 -8.79 14.59
N THR A 78 6.67 -9.42 15.04
CA THR A 78 7.96 -9.35 14.35
C THR A 78 7.89 -9.87 12.92
N LEU A 79 7.22 -10.99 12.69
CA LEU A 79 7.06 -11.55 11.35
C LEU A 79 6.25 -10.60 10.46
N GLN A 80 5.15 -10.04 10.98
CA GLN A 80 4.34 -9.06 10.26
C GLN A 80 5.15 -7.81 9.89
N SER A 81 5.96 -7.29 10.82
CA SER A 81 6.86 -6.16 10.57
C SER A 81 7.92 -6.46 9.50
N ILE A 82 8.52 -7.65 9.54
CA ILE A 82 9.49 -8.07 8.51
C ILE A 82 8.82 -8.13 7.13
N CYS A 83 7.63 -8.71 7.02
CA CYS A 83 6.88 -8.80 5.77
C CYS A 83 6.66 -7.43 5.13
N ILE A 84 6.22 -6.44 5.91
CA ILE A 84 5.95 -5.11 5.36
C ILE A 84 7.23 -4.34 4.99
N ILE A 85 8.28 -4.44 5.83
CA ILE A 85 9.56 -3.76 5.56
C ILE A 85 10.23 -4.35 4.32
N ALA A 86 10.26 -5.69 4.20
CA ALA A 86 10.87 -6.37 3.08
C ALA A 86 10.11 -6.07 1.76
N GLY A 87 8.78 -6.04 1.82
CA GLY A 87 7.93 -5.66 0.68
C GLY A 87 8.15 -4.21 0.23
N ASP A 88 8.08 -3.26 1.16
CA ASP A 88 8.30 -1.84 0.87
C ASP A 88 9.71 -1.56 0.30
N HIS A 89 10.73 -2.19 0.88
CA HIS A 89 12.10 -2.05 0.38
C HIS A 89 12.24 -2.59 -1.06
N HIS A 90 11.61 -3.73 -1.37
CA HIS A 90 11.62 -4.30 -2.72
C HIS A 90 10.93 -3.40 -3.75
N GLU A 91 9.76 -2.86 -3.40
CA GLU A 91 9.02 -1.94 -4.26
C GLU A 91 9.82 -0.67 -4.55
N LYS A 92 10.38 -0.04 -3.51
CA LYS A 92 11.24 1.15 -3.66
C LYS A 92 12.47 0.87 -4.51
N ALA A 93 13.13 -0.26 -4.30
CA ALA A 93 14.28 -0.66 -5.11
C ALA A 93 13.90 -0.89 -6.59
N THR A 94 12.70 -1.43 -6.84
CA THR A 94 12.18 -1.64 -8.20
C THR A 94 11.89 -0.32 -8.89
N VAL A 95 11.21 0.61 -8.21
CA VAL A 95 10.94 1.97 -8.71
C VAL A 95 12.24 2.70 -9.02
N TYR A 96 13.22 2.64 -8.09
CA TYR A 96 14.54 3.24 -8.29
C TYR A 96 15.22 2.67 -9.54
N LYS A 97 15.30 1.35 -9.68
CA LYS A 97 15.88 0.72 -10.87
C LYS A 97 15.20 1.19 -12.14
N VAL A 98 13.87 1.18 -12.20
CA VAL A 98 13.12 1.64 -13.39
C VAL A 98 13.44 3.11 -13.70
N GLN A 99 13.42 3.99 -12.71
CA GLN A 99 13.66 5.43 -12.90
C GLN A 99 15.09 5.74 -13.37
N TYR A 100 16.10 4.96 -12.96
CA TYR A 100 17.51 5.22 -13.24
C TYR A 100 18.16 4.24 -14.23
N SER A 101 17.41 3.29 -14.82
CA SER A 101 17.92 2.31 -15.79
C SER A 101 17.78 2.72 -17.26
N THR A 102 17.05 3.79 -17.57
CA THR A 102 16.95 4.31 -18.95
C THR A 102 18.31 4.87 -19.39
N PRO A 103 18.95 4.35 -20.46
CA PRO A 103 20.16 4.96 -20.99
C PRO A 103 19.82 6.39 -21.43
N ARG A 104 20.53 7.40 -20.93
CA ARG A 104 20.57 8.72 -21.58
C ARG A 104 20.89 8.47 -23.05
N GLN A 105 19.95 8.72 -23.95
CA GLN A 105 20.26 8.71 -25.37
C GLN A 105 21.43 9.68 -25.57
N ARG A 106 22.56 9.09 -25.95
CA ARG A 106 23.78 9.79 -26.27
C ARG A 106 23.43 10.67 -27.46
N ILE A 107 23.25 11.96 -27.21
CA ILE A 107 23.15 12.98 -28.25
C ILE A 107 24.52 12.98 -28.93
N GLN A 108 24.70 12.12 -29.93
CA GLN A 108 25.80 12.23 -30.88
C GLN A 108 25.34 13.25 -31.92
N SER A 109 25.60 14.51 -31.62
CA SER A 109 25.78 15.54 -32.63
C SER A 109 27.20 15.38 -33.19
N GLY A 110 27.29 15.01 -34.46
CA GLY A 110 28.53 14.91 -35.24
C GLY A 110 28.18 14.64 -36.69
#